data_AF-F9Q6N0-F1
#
_entry.id   AF-F9Q6N0-F1
#
_cell.length_a   1.000
_cell.length_b   1.000
_cell.length_c   1.000
_cell.angle_alpha   90.00
_cell.angle_beta   90.00
_cell.angle_gamma   90.00
#
_symmetry.space_group_name_H-M   'P 1'
#
loop_
_entity.id
_entity.type
_entity.pdbx_description
1 polymer ?
#
loop_
_entity_poly.entity_id
_entity_poly.type
_entity_poly.pdbx_seq_one_letter_code
_entity_poly.pdbx_strand_id
1 'polypeptide(L)'
;MWSAWREDMISYAGISIFLFGNKSQNGEIIQSNGMQEEFDISKRNNNVLIPIASTGHMAKQLWEEDMSKECSENIETEMQALSKENIPLDELKSNILSILKRLNNYG
;
A
#
# COMPACT_ATOMS: atom_id res chain seq x y z
N MET A 1 -10.40 14.00 16.34
CA MET A 1 -9.53 15.06 15.76
C MET A 1 -8.53 14.46 14.76
N TRP A 2 -7.71 13.47 15.13
CA TRP A 2 -6.75 12.85 14.20
C TRP A 2 -7.42 12.22 12.95
N SER A 3 -8.49 11.44 13.07
CA SER A 3 -9.11 10.79 11.89
C SER A 3 -9.53 11.77 10.79
N ALA A 4 -10.07 12.94 11.15
CA ALA A 4 -10.45 13.97 10.18
C ALA A 4 -9.25 14.56 9.42
N TRP A 5 -8.10 14.75 10.08
CA TRP A 5 -6.87 15.19 9.41
C TRP A 5 -6.31 14.13 8.46
N ARG A 6 -6.40 12.84 8.81
CA ARG A 6 -6.03 11.75 7.90
C ARG A 6 -6.94 11.69 6.68
N GLU A 7 -8.25 11.79 6.89
CA GLU A 7 -9.22 11.82 5.80
C GLU A 7 -8.98 12.98 4.85
N ASP A 8 -8.78 14.19 5.38
CA ASP A 8 -8.47 15.38 4.57
C ASP A 8 -7.17 15.19 3.77
N MET A 9 -6.08 14.76 4.42
CA MET A 9 -4.80 14.51 3.74
C MET A 9 -4.93 13.47 2.61
N ILE A 10 -5.64 12.36 2.85
CA ILE A 10 -5.81 11.29 1.87
C ILE A 10 -6.75 11.74 0.74
N SER A 11 -7.68 12.67 0.99
CA SER A 11 -8.63 13.17 -0.03
C SER A 11 -7.97 13.87 -1.22
N TYR A 12 -6.75 14.40 -1.03
CA TYR A 12 -5.96 15.02 -2.11
C TYR A 12 -5.11 13.99 -2.90
N ALA A 13 -5.05 12.73 -2.47
CA ALA A 13 -4.23 11.71 -3.09
C ALA A 13 -5.05 10.84 -4.06
N GLY A 14 -4.48 10.50 -5.22
CA GLY A 14 -5.03 9.48 -6.13
C GLY A 14 -4.35 8.11 -6.00
N ILE A 15 -3.24 8.03 -5.27
CA ILE A 15 -2.44 6.82 -5.08
C ILE A 15 -2.00 6.76 -3.61
N SER A 16 -2.16 5.60 -2.98
CA SER A 16 -1.73 5.34 -1.60
C SER A 16 -0.77 4.15 -1.58
N ILE A 17 0.45 4.37 -1.09
CA ILE A 17 1.50 3.34 -0.98
C ILE A 17 1.67 2.95 0.48
N PHE A 18 1.61 1.65 0.79
CA PHE A 18 1.68 1.13 2.15
C PHE A 18 2.94 0.29 2.36
N LEU A 19 3.76 0.66 3.34
CA LEU A 19 5.06 0.04 3.65
C LEU A 19 5.11 -0.36 5.12
N PHE A 20 5.47 -1.61 5.42
CA PHE A 20 5.50 -2.18 6.78
C PHE A 20 4.13 -2.10 7.47
N GLY A 21 3.95 -1.20 8.42
CA GLY A 21 2.73 -1.06 9.23
C GLY A 21 2.76 -1.83 10.53
N ASN A 22 3.84 -1.73 11.27
CA ASN A 22 3.92 -2.17 12.66
C ASN A 22 4.06 -0.97 13.61
N LYS A 23 3.81 -1.22 14.89
CA LYS A 23 4.04 -0.26 15.98
C LYS A 23 4.57 -0.99 17.21
N SER A 24 5.33 -0.28 18.04
CA SER A 24 5.68 -0.77 19.37
C SER A 24 4.56 -0.44 20.35
N GLN A 25 4.05 -1.45 21.04
CA GLN A 25 3.11 -1.29 22.16
C GLN A 25 3.60 -2.15 23.31
N ASN A 26 3.88 -1.53 24.46
CA ASN A 26 4.36 -2.22 25.66
C ASN A 26 5.63 -3.09 25.44
N GLY A 27 6.52 -2.66 24.54
CA GLY A 27 7.74 -3.39 24.21
C GLY A 27 7.56 -4.51 23.17
N GLU A 28 6.34 -4.77 22.73
CA GLU A 28 6.03 -5.74 21.68
C GLU A 28 5.82 -5.04 20.34
N ILE A 29 6.23 -5.69 19.24
CA ILE A 29 5.95 -5.23 17.87
C ILE A 29 4.63 -5.86 17.43
N ILE A 30 3.63 -5.02 17.21
CA ILE A 30 2.29 -5.43 16.76
C ILE A 30 1.89 -4.72 15.47
N GLN A 31 0.84 -5.21 14.82
CA GLN A 31 0.30 -4.58 13.62
C GLN A 31 -0.28 -3.18 13.92
N SER A 32 -0.07 -2.25 12.99
CA SER A 32 -0.57 -0.89 13.09
C SER A 32 -2.03 -0.81 12.64
N ASN A 33 -2.96 -0.71 13.59
CA ASN A 33 -4.36 -0.42 13.28
C ASN A 33 -4.55 0.90 12.53
N GLY A 34 -3.67 1.89 12.75
CA GLY A 34 -3.72 3.16 12.01
C GLY A 34 -3.46 3.00 10.52
N MET A 35 -2.62 2.03 10.12
CA MET A 35 -2.40 1.75 8.69
C MET A 35 -3.63 1.12 8.05
N GLN A 36 -4.36 0.26 8.76
CA GLN A 36 -5.64 -0.27 8.28
C GLN A 36 -6.65 0.86 8.05
N GLU A 37 -6.77 1.78 9.02
CA GLU A 37 -7.66 2.95 8.88
C GLU A 37 -7.32 3.79 7.64
N GLU A 38 -6.02 4.05 7.40
CA GLU A 38 -5.54 4.81 6.23
C GLU A 38 -5.80 4.07 4.92
N PHE A 39 -5.70 2.73 4.93
CA PHE A 39 -6.06 1.87 3.80
C PHE A 39 -7.55 1.95 3.49
N ASP A 40 -8.41 1.81 4.50
CA ASP A 40 -9.86 1.86 4.34
C ASP A 40 -10.34 3.23 3.84
N ILE A 41 -9.72 4.32 4.33
CA ILE A 41 -9.97 5.69 3.82
C ILE A 41 -9.57 5.77 2.33
N SER A 42 -8.35 5.31 2.00
CA SER A 42 -7.84 5.34 0.62
C SER A 42 -8.73 4.55 -0.33
N LYS A 43 -9.21 3.37 0.10
CA LYS A 43 -10.14 2.52 -0.65
C LYS A 43 -11.47 3.22 -0.89
N ARG A 44 -12.05 3.85 0.14
CA ARG A 44 -13.30 4.64 0.01
C ARG A 44 -13.15 5.83 -0.94
N ASN A 45 -11.96 6.42 -1.01
CA ASN A 45 -11.66 7.53 -1.91
C ASN A 45 -11.31 7.09 -3.34
N ASN A 46 -11.35 5.79 -3.63
CA ASN A 46 -10.96 5.20 -4.92
C ASN A 46 -9.50 5.47 -5.31
N ASN A 47 -8.62 5.59 -4.31
CA ASN A 47 -7.19 5.67 -4.57
C ASN A 47 -6.69 4.35 -5.14
N VAL A 48 -5.67 4.39 -6.00
CA VAL A 48 -4.91 3.19 -6.33
C VAL A 48 -4.14 2.74 -5.09
N LEU A 49 -4.45 1.54 -4.60
CA LEU A 49 -3.86 0.98 -3.38
C LEU A 49 -2.63 0.15 -3.75
N ILE A 50 -1.47 0.48 -3.18
CA ILE A 50 -0.20 -0.19 -3.47
C ILE A 50 0.42 -0.69 -2.15
N PRO A 51 -0.05 -1.82 -1.59
CA PRO A 51 0.63 -2.47 -0.48
C PRO A 51 1.91 -3.17 -0.93
N ILE A 52 3.04 -2.83 -0.28
CA ILE A 52 4.34 -3.44 -0.55
C ILE A 52 4.53 -4.66 0.36
N ALA A 53 3.91 -5.78 -0.01
CA ALA A 53 3.86 -6.99 0.82
C ALA A 53 5.25 -7.55 1.21
N SER A 54 6.27 -7.32 0.38
CA SER A 54 7.67 -7.69 0.68
C SER A 54 8.23 -7.05 1.95
N THR A 55 7.63 -5.95 2.43
CA THR A 55 8.00 -5.28 3.70
C THR A 55 7.37 -5.92 4.94
N GLY A 56 6.53 -6.94 4.77
CA GLY A 56 5.89 -7.65 5.88
C GLY A 56 4.81 -6.82 6.60
N HIS A 57 4.48 -7.23 7.81
CA HIS A 57 3.53 -6.54 8.71
C HIS A 57 2.17 -6.27 8.04
N MET A 58 1.56 -5.09 8.29
CA MET A 58 0.23 -4.77 7.81
C MET A 58 0.20 -4.68 6.28
N ALA A 59 1.27 -4.20 5.64
CA ALA A 59 1.36 -4.16 4.18
C ALA A 59 1.21 -5.56 3.56
N LYS A 60 1.79 -6.60 4.19
CA LYS A 60 1.59 -7.99 3.75
C LYS A 60 0.14 -8.46 3.96
N GLN A 61 -0.44 -8.16 5.11
CA GLN A 61 -1.82 -8.54 5.42
C GLN A 61 -2.82 -7.89 4.46
N LEU A 62 -2.69 -6.58 4.19
CA LEU A 62 -3.52 -5.84 3.23
C LEU A 62 -3.45 -6.44 1.82
N TRP A 63 -2.26 -6.85 1.39
CA TRP A 63 -2.09 -7.54 0.10
C TRP A 63 -2.87 -8.87 0.06
N GLU A 64 -2.70 -9.69 1.09
CA GLU A 64 -3.29 -11.04 1.17
C GLU A 64 -4.82 -10.99 1.27
N GLU A 65 -5.36 -10.08 2.08
CA GLU A 65 -6.79 -9.99 2.37
C GLU A 65 -7.60 -9.32 1.26
N ASP A 66 -7.08 -8.21 0.70
CA ASP A 66 -7.83 -7.32 -0.20
C ASP A 66 -7.33 -7.35 -1.65
N MET A 67 -6.02 -7.44 -1.90
CA MET A 67 -5.48 -7.23 -3.27
C MET A 67 -5.19 -8.51 -4.04
N SER A 68 -5.09 -9.66 -3.36
CA SER A 68 -4.96 -10.96 -4.03
C SER A 68 -6.16 -11.32 -4.93
N LYS A 69 -7.26 -10.56 -4.85
CA LYS A 69 -8.53 -10.82 -5.54
C LYS A 69 -8.91 -9.77 -6.59
N GLU A 70 -8.47 -8.53 -6.43
CA GLU A 70 -8.85 -7.40 -7.29
C GLU A 70 -7.64 -6.48 -7.53
N CYS A 71 -6.84 -6.78 -8.55
CA CYS A 71 -5.78 -5.91 -9.03
C CYS A 71 -6.08 -5.50 -10.46
N SER A 72 -5.83 -4.23 -10.82
CA SER A 72 -6.04 -3.79 -12.20
C SER A 72 -5.01 -4.46 -13.11
N GLU A 73 -5.49 -5.06 -14.21
CA GLU A 73 -4.66 -5.86 -15.14
C GLU A 73 -3.40 -5.11 -15.63
N ASN A 74 -3.45 -3.78 -15.70
CA ASN A 74 -2.36 -2.94 -16.20
C ASN A 74 -1.15 -2.82 -15.25
N ILE A 75 -1.28 -3.13 -13.96
CA ILE A 75 -0.20 -3.04 -12.96
C ILE A 75 0.00 -4.35 -12.19
N GLU A 76 -0.75 -5.41 -12.54
CA GLU A 76 -0.75 -6.68 -11.82
C GLU A 76 0.65 -7.30 -11.73
N THR A 77 1.44 -7.24 -12.81
CA THR A 77 2.79 -7.82 -12.83
C THR A 77 3.71 -7.16 -11.81
N GLU A 78 3.75 -5.83 -11.78
CA GLU A 78 4.55 -5.09 -10.81
C GLU A 78 4.03 -5.28 -9.37
N MET A 79 2.71 -5.32 -9.20
CA MET A 79 2.06 -5.58 -7.92
C MET A 79 2.44 -6.96 -7.36
N GLN A 80 2.39 -8.02 -8.19
CA GLN A 80 2.87 -9.35 -7.84
C GLN A 80 4.39 -9.37 -7.58
N ALA A 81 5.16 -8.55 -8.30
CA ALA A 81 6.58 -8.42 -8.00
C ALA A 81 6.79 -7.86 -6.60
N LEU A 82 6.04 -6.82 -6.20
CA LEU A 82 6.10 -6.21 -4.86
C LEU A 82 5.64 -7.11 -3.71
N SER A 83 4.97 -8.22 -4.00
CA SER A 83 4.56 -9.22 -3.00
C SER A 83 5.60 -10.30 -2.73
N LYS A 84 6.67 -10.40 -3.53
CA LYS A 84 7.72 -11.42 -3.35
C LYS A 84 8.62 -11.08 -2.16
N GLU A 85 9.06 -12.07 -1.41
CA GLU A 85 9.98 -11.84 -0.30
C GLU A 85 11.42 -11.59 -0.82
N ASN A 86 12.23 -10.85 -0.05
CA ASN A 86 13.66 -10.58 -0.31
C ASN A 86 13.97 -9.85 -1.64
N ILE A 87 13.09 -8.94 -2.07
CA ILE A 87 13.35 -8.07 -3.22
C ILE A 87 14.45 -7.04 -2.88
N PRO A 88 15.48 -6.87 -3.71
CA PRO A 88 16.45 -5.78 -3.55
C PRO A 88 15.79 -4.40 -3.62
N LEU A 89 16.29 -3.44 -2.84
CA LEU A 89 15.72 -2.08 -2.77
C LEU A 89 15.60 -1.40 -4.13
N ASP A 90 16.58 -1.58 -5.02
CA ASP A 90 16.56 -0.96 -6.35
C ASP A 90 15.48 -1.55 -7.25
N GLU A 91 15.22 -2.85 -7.13
CA GLU A 91 14.14 -3.52 -7.84
C GLU A 91 12.77 -3.08 -7.31
N LEU A 92 12.63 -2.96 -5.98
CA LEU A 92 11.43 -2.43 -5.33
C LEU A 92 11.10 -1.01 -5.82
N LYS A 93 12.11 -0.12 -5.86
CA LYS A 93 11.97 1.23 -6.42
C LYS A 93 11.56 1.19 -7.90
N SER A 94 12.21 0.34 -8.69
CA SER A 94 11.91 0.20 -10.13
C SER A 94 10.46 -0.21 -10.36
N ASN A 95 9.97 -1.20 -9.60
CA ASN A 95 8.58 -1.68 -9.69
C ASN A 95 7.58 -0.58 -9.30
N ILE A 96 7.81 0.15 -8.20
CA ILE A 96 6.96 1.29 -7.82
C ILE A 96 6.95 2.36 -8.91
N LEU A 97 8.11 2.76 -9.43
CA LEU A 97 8.20 3.75 -10.50
C LEU A 97 7.51 3.29 -11.79
N SER A 98 7.57 2.00 -12.11
CA SER A 98 6.87 1.42 -13.26
C SER A 98 5.35 1.54 -13.08
N ILE A 99 4.81 1.18 -11.91
CA ILE A 99 3.39 1.36 -11.58
C ILE A 99 2.98 2.82 -11.76
N LEU A 100 3.70 3.75 -11.13
CA LEU A 100 3.38 5.18 -11.19
C LEU A 100 3.38 5.72 -12.64
N LYS A 101 4.36 5.32 -13.46
CA LYS A 101 4.42 5.70 -14.88
C LYS A 101 3.24 5.14 -15.67
N ARG A 102 2.87 3.88 -15.43
CA ARG A 102 1.73 3.25 -16.11
C ARG A 102 0.43 3.96 -15.76
N LEU A 103 0.22 4.31 -14.49
CA LEU A 103 -0.97 5.05 -14.05
C LEU A 103 -1.04 6.46 -14.64
N ASN A 104 0.10 7.15 -14.77
CA ASN A 104 0.15 8.51 -15.31
C ASN A 104 -0.04 8.59 -16.84
N ASN A 105 0.19 7.50 -17.58
CA ASN A 105 0.02 7.46 -19.03
C ASN A 105 -1.44 7.24 -19.49
N TYR A 106 -2.39 7.14 -18.56
CA TYR A 106 -3.83 7.06 -18.82
C TYR A 106 -4.59 8.35 -18.46
N GLY A 107 -3.87 9.46 -18.23
CA GLY A 107 -4.42 10.79 -17.96
C GLY A 107 -4.44 11.71 -19.18
#